data_AF-A0AAN5DD38-F1
#
_entry.id   AF-A0AAN5DD38-F1
#
_cell.length_a   1.000
_cell.length_b   1.000
_cell.length_c   1.000
_cell.angle_alpha   90.00
_cell.angle_beta   90.00
_cell.angle_gamma   90.00
#
_symmetry.space_group_name_H-M   'P 1'
#
loop_
_entity.id
_entity.type
_entity.pdbx_description
1 polymer ?
#
loop_
_entity_poly.entity_id
_entity_poly.type
_entity_poly.pdbx_seq_one_letter_code
_entity_poly.pdbx_strand_id
1 'polypeptide(L)'
;ERREERDAAEDDAEGDELDELYDERDIDFGIMSRTLDLVCAGFQAAGDSFFHVVDPLIRHIVPFIDVSRATNEQLWGIRILCHILKSAPERTLKYQRRIARSLIQSLTCSLPSVRKAAARGFRVMAKHPKWVPSVVRAMHKLTSMLLEDLSLDE
;
A
#
# COMPACT_ATOMS: atom_id res chain seq x y z
N GLU A 1 -27.47 -22.23 34.94
CA GLU A 1 -26.68 -21.37 35.84
C GLU A 1 -25.17 -21.48 35.59
N ARG A 2 -24.36 -22.31 36.26
CA ARG A 2 -22.88 -22.27 36.10
C ARG A 2 -22.30 -22.47 34.68
N ARG A 3 -23.05 -23.11 33.77
CA ARG A 3 -22.63 -23.26 32.37
C ARG A 3 -22.97 -22.03 31.55
N GLU A 4 -24.14 -21.46 31.76
CA GLU A 4 -24.59 -20.21 31.10
C GLU A 4 -23.76 -19.01 31.56
N GLU A 5 -23.34 -18.96 32.83
CA GLU A 5 -22.42 -17.92 33.32
C GLU A 5 -21.03 -18.03 32.69
N ARG A 6 -20.57 -19.25 32.40
CA ARG A 6 -19.26 -19.46 31.78
C ARG A 6 -19.32 -19.16 30.28
N ASP A 7 -20.39 -19.57 29.61
CA ASP A 7 -20.61 -19.30 28.20
C ASP A 7 -20.82 -17.78 27.97
N ALA A 8 -21.51 -17.06 28.88
CA ALA A 8 -21.63 -15.60 28.82
C ALA A 8 -20.31 -14.85 29.10
N ALA A 9 -19.45 -15.37 29.99
CA ALA A 9 -18.13 -14.79 30.23
C ALA A 9 -17.15 -15.06 29.07
N GLU A 10 -17.30 -16.19 28.38
CA GLU A 10 -16.57 -16.51 27.15
C GLU A 10 -17.00 -15.54 26.01
N ASP A 11 -18.31 -15.31 25.82
CA ASP A 11 -18.84 -14.37 24.83
C ASP A 11 -18.42 -12.90 25.10
N ASP A 12 -18.43 -12.46 26.36
CA ASP A 12 -18.02 -11.10 26.77
C ASP A 12 -16.53 -10.86 26.51
N ALA A 13 -15.69 -11.86 26.84
CA ALA A 13 -14.25 -11.79 26.58
C ALA A 13 -13.91 -11.79 25.07
N GLU A 14 -14.64 -12.55 24.25
CA GLU A 14 -14.51 -12.49 22.79
C GLU A 14 -14.93 -11.11 22.24
N GLY A 15 -15.95 -10.49 22.82
CA GLY A 15 -16.37 -9.12 22.50
C GLY A 15 -15.29 -8.08 22.80
N ASP A 16 -14.73 -8.12 24.01
CA ASP A 16 -13.67 -7.20 24.44
C ASP A 16 -12.39 -7.34 23.58
N GLU A 17 -11.98 -8.57 23.24
CA GLU A 17 -10.80 -8.81 22.39
C GLU A 17 -11.03 -8.29 20.95
N LEU A 18 -12.24 -8.43 20.42
CA LEU A 18 -12.59 -7.87 19.11
C LEU A 18 -12.53 -6.35 19.10
N ASP A 19 -13.04 -5.69 20.14
CA ASP A 19 -13.03 -4.23 20.28
C ASP A 19 -11.58 -3.69 20.37
N GLU A 20 -10.71 -4.34 21.14
CA GLU A 20 -9.28 -3.98 21.20
C GLU A 20 -8.61 -4.09 19.81
N LEU A 21 -8.93 -5.12 19.03
CA LEU A 21 -8.42 -5.28 17.67
C LEU A 21 -8.98 -4.22 16.70
N TYR A 22 -10.19 -3.72 16.90
CA TYR A 22 -10.73 -2.59 16.11
C TYR A 22 -10.01 -1.29 16.45
N ASP A 23 -9.80 -1.02 17.74
CA ASP A 23 -9.08 0.16 18.21
C ASP A 23 -7.64 0.17 17.69
N GLU A 24 -6.93 -0.96 17.73
CA GLU A 24 -5.58 -1.09 17.20
C GLU A 24 -5.54 -0.78 15.69
N ARG A 25 -6.50 -1.31 14.91
CA ARG A 25 -6.60 -1.04 13.47
C ARG A 25 -6.83 0.43 13.16
N ASP A 26 -7.64 1.11 13.96
CA ASP A 26 -7.93 2.55 13.78
C ASP A 26 -6.72 3.41 14.14
N ILE A 27 -5.99 3.03 15.19
CA ILE A 27 -4.71 3.65 15.55
C ILE A 27 -3.69 3.50 14.42
N ASP A 28 -3.53 2.28 13.89
CA ASP A 28 -2.62 1.99 12.77
C ASP A 28 -2.98 2.80 11.53
N PHE A 29 -4.28 2.88 11.20
CA PHE A 29 -4.76 3.72 10.10
C PHE A 29 -4.36 5.19 10.31
N GLY A 30 -4.59 5.72 11.52
CA GLY A 30 -4.22 7.08 11.90
C GLY A 30 -2.72 7.36 11.75
N ILE A 31 -1.88 6.43 12.23
CA ILE A 31 -0.42 6.53 12.13
C ILE A 31 0.03 6.50 10.66
N MET A 32 -0.50 5.57 9.86
CA MET A 32 -0.11 5.44 8.45
C MET A 32 -0.56 6.64 7.62
N SER A 33 -1.74 7.19 7.88
CA SER A 33 -2.21 8.43 7.24
C SER A 33 -1.29 9.60 7.56
N ARG A 34 -0.96 9.83 8.84
CA ARG A 34 -0.04 10.91 9.24
C ARG A 34 1.36 10.72 8.70
N THR A 35 1.82 9.48 8.60
CA THR A 35 3.11 9.15 7.98
C THR A 35 3.13 9.54 6.50
N LEU A 36 2.06 9.21 5.77
CA LEU A 36 1.91 9.63 4.38
C LEU A 36 1.90 11.16 4.25
N ASP A 37 1.16 11.85 5.11
CA ASP A 37 1.08 13.31 5.11
C ASP A 37 2.45 13.95 5.37
N LEU A 38 3.22 13.43 6.33
CA LEU A 38 4.57 13.88 6.65
C LEU A 38 5.53 13.68 5.46
N VAL A 39 5.46 12.53 4.79
CA VAL A 39 6.26 12.28 3.58
C VAL A 39 5.87 13.28 2.47
N CYS A 40 4.58 13.53 2.29
CA CYS A 40 4.09 14.48 1.29
C CYS A 40 4.56 15.91 1.60
N ALA A 41 4.36 16.38 2.82
CA ALA A 41 4.76 17.70 3.27
C ALA A 41 6.28 17.89 3.18
N GLY A 42 7.06 16.87 3.55
CA GLY A 42 8.52 16.90 3.43
C GLY A 42 9.00 17.08 1.99
N PHE A 43 8.42 16.34 1.04
CA PHE A 43 8.73 16.53 -0.38
C PHE A 43 8.21 17.86 -0.95
N GLN A 44 7.07 18.37 -0.46
CA GLN A 44 6.58 19.69 -0.85
C GLN A 44 7.49 20.83 -0.36
N ALA A 45 8.01 20.71 0.87
CA ALA A 45 8.84 21.74 1.48
C ALA A 45 10.29 21.71 0.96
N ALA A 46 10.88 20.53 0.80
CA ALA A 46 12.31 20.38 0.51
C ALA A 46 12.62 19.72 -0.84
N GLY A 47 11.61 19.35 -1.64
CA GLY A 47 11.80 18.74 -2.96
C GLY A 47 12.60 17.43 -2.90
N ASP A 48 13.38 17.14 -3.94
CA ASP A 48 14.22 15.92 -4.01
C ASP A 48 15.24 15.83 -2.87
N SER A 49 15.61 16.96 -2.25
CA SER A 49 16.54 16.95 -1.13
C SER A 49 15.99 16.17 0.06
N PHE A 50 14.66 16.15 0.30
CA PHE A 50 14.03 15.37 1.37
C PHE A 50 14.28 13.86 1.27
N PHE A 51 14.68 13.36 0.09
CA PHE A 51 14.93 11.94 -0.13
C PHE A 51 15.97 11.36 0.85
N HIS A 52 16.93 12.14 1.35
CA HIS A 52 17.89 11.66 2.35
C HIS A 52 17.23 11.17 3.65
N VAL A 53 16.10 11.77 4.04
CA VAL A 53 15.30 11.37 5.22
C VAL A 53 14.51 10.10 4.93
N VAL A 54 13.97 9.99 3.72
CA VAL A 54 13.07 8.90 3.32
C VAL A 54 13.80 7.64 2.88
N ASP A 55 15.01 7.77 2.32
CA ASP A 55 15.76 6.64 1.77
C ASP A 55 16.00 5.50 2.76
N PRO A 56 16.35 5.75 4.05
CA PRO A 56 16.40 4.71 5.06
C PRO A 56 15.04 4.03 5.28
N LEU A 57 13.94 4.81 5.28
CA LEU A 57 12.58 4.33 5.49
C LEU A 57 12.10 3.42 4.34
N ILE A 58 12.57 3.64 3.11
CA ILE A 58 12.18 2.81 1.96
C ILE A 58 12.49 1.34 2.22
N ARG A 59 13.58 1.02 2.92
CA ARG A 59 13.91 -0.37 3.26
C ARG A 59 12.86 -1.04 4.15
N HIS A 60 12.16 -0.26 4.96
CA HIS A 60 11.05 -0.70 5.81
C HIS A 60 9.72 -0.67 5.06
N ILE A 61 9.50 0.29 4.16
CA ILE A 61 8.28 0.41 3.33
C ILE A 61 8.18 -0.72 2.30
N VAL A 62 9.29 -1.14 1.70
CA VAL A 62 9.24 -2.13 0.61
C VAL A 62 8.80 -3.54 1.08
N PRO A 63 9.05 -3.98 2.32
CA PRO A 63 8.36 -5.14 2.89
C PRO A 63 6.84 -5.01 2.95
N PHE A 64 6.28 -3.82 3.19
CA PHE A 64 4.82 -3.63 3.25
C PHE A 64 4.16 -3.87 1.89
N ILE A 65 4.81 -3.54 0.78
CA ILE A 65 4.25 -3.74 -0.57
C ILE A 65 4.32 -5.20 -1.07
N ASP A 66 4.81 -6.12 -0.26
CA ASP A 66 4.82 -7.55 -0.59
C ASP A 66 3.38 -8.10 -0.52
N VAL A 67 3.01 -8.95 -1.48
CA VAL A 67 1.67 -9.55 -1.52
C VAL A 67 1.40 -10.53 -0.38
N SER A 68 2.43 -10.96 0.34
CA SER A 68 2.30 -11.79 1.55
C SER A 68 1.84 -11.01 2.78
N ARG A 69 1.77 -9.67 2.72
CA ARG A 69 1.35 -8.82 3.85
C ARG A 69 -0.16 -8.66 3.93
N ALA A 70 -0.62 -8.20 5.09
CA ALA A 70 -2.01 -7.85 5.28
C ALA A 70 -2.42 -6.79 4.25
N THR A 71 -3.65 -6.86 3.74
CA THR A 71 -4.03 -6.05 2.58
C THR A 71 -4.01 -4.54 2.88
N ASN A 72 -4.26 -4.14 4.13
CA ASN A 72 -4.17 -2.76 4.59
C ASN A 72 -2.72 -2.26 4.67
N GLU A 73 -1.81 -3.09 5.18
CA GLU A 73 -0.36 -2.83 5.19
C GLU A 73 0.14 -2.60 3.76
N GLN A 74 -0.25 -3.49 2.84
CA GLN A 74 0.07 -3.40 1.42
C GLN A 74 -0.46 -2.12 0.79
N LEU A 75 -1.71 -1.75 1.07
CA LEU A 75 -2.32 -0.52 0.58
C LEU A 75 -1.52 0.71 1.00
N TRP A 76 -1.17 0.82 2.29
CA TRP A 76 -0.42 1.95 2.82
C TRP A 76 1.00 2.02 2.28
N GLY A 77 1.71 0.88 2.24
CA GLY A 77 3.04 0.79 1.64
C GLY A 77 3.04 1.29 0.19
N ILE A 78 2.06 0.87 -0.61
CA ILE A 78 1.94 1.30 -2.02
C ILE A 78 1.66 2.80 -2.11
N ARG A 79 0.75 3.33 -1.28
CA ARG A 79 0.40 4.76 -1.28
C ARG A 79 1.61 5.64 -0.96
N ILE A 80 2.34 5.33 0.11
CA ILE A 80 3.55 6.04 0.50
C ILE A 80 4.58 5.96 -0.62
N LEU A 81 4.85 4.76 -1.13
CA LEU A 81 5.82 4.56 -2.20
C LEU A 81 5.48 5.33 -3.48
N CYS A 82 4.20 5.41 -3.85
CA CYS A 82 3.76 6.19 -5.01
C CYS A 82 4.09 7.69 -4.86
N HIS A 83 3.98 8.23 -3.65
CA HIS A 83 4.36 9.62 -3.37
C HIS A 83 5.87 9.83 -3.44
N ILE A 84 6.65 8.91 -2.87
CA ILE A 84 8.11 8.94 -2.97
C ILE A 84 8.56 8.88 -4.43
N LEU A 85 8.00 7.95 -5.21
CA LEU A 85 8.35 7.76 -6.62
C LEU A 85 7.96 8.97 -7.48
N LYS A 86 6.84 9.63 -7.18
CA LYS A 86 6.43 10.87 -7.84
C LYS A 86 7.43 12.00 -7.58
N SER A 87 7.93 12.11 -6.35
CA SER A 87 8.77 13.24 -5.93
C SER A 87 10.26 13.03 -6.25
N ALA A 88 10.73 11.78 -6.21
CA ALA A 88 12.14 11.40 -6.38
C ALA A 88 12.30 10.17 -7.31
N PRO A 89 11.83 10.23 -8.56
CA PRO A 89 11.79 9.09 -9.48
C PRO A 89 13.17 8.52 -9.83
N GLU A 90 14.18 9.39 -9.92
CA GLU A 90 15.55 8.99 -10.25
C GLU A 90 16.24 8.31 -9.06
N ARG A 91 16.02 8.84 -7.85
CA ARG A 91 16.58 8.30 -6.61
C ARG A 91 16.01 6.92 -6.25
N THR A 92 14.76 6.66 -6.66
CA THR A 92 14.07 5.38 -6.41
C THR A 92 14.45 4.27 -7.38
N LEU A 93 15.22 4.54 -8.44
CA LEU A 93 15.61 3.53 -9.45
C LEU A 93 16.40 2.36 -8.88
N LYS A 94 17.18 2.57 -7.81
CA LYS A 94 17.88 1.48 -7.12
C LYS A 94 16.94 0.43 -6.54
N TYR A 95 15.67 0.77 -6.34
CA TYR A 95 14.61 -0.13 -5.89
C TYR A 95 13.70 -0.63 -7.02
N GLN A 96 13.95 -0.21 -8.28
CA GLN A 96 13.04 -0.40 -9.42
C GLN A 96 12.54 -1.83 -9.58
N ARG A 97 13.44 -2.83 -9.55
CA ARG A 97 13.04 -4.23 -9.75
C ARG A 97 12.06 -4.71 -8.68
N ARG A 98 12.29 -4.35 -7.42
CA ARG A 98 11.46 -4.77 -6.28
C ARG A 98 10.12 -4.06 -6.32
N ILE A 99 10.14 -2.73 -6.51
CA ILE A 99 8.93 -1.91 -6.63
C ILE A 99 8.05 -2.40 -7.80
N ALA A 100 8.62 -2.55 -9.00
CA ALA A 100 7.85 -2.95 -10.17
C ALA A 100 7.24 -4.35 -10.00
N ARG A 101 8.00 -5.32 -9.44
CA ARG A 101 7.49 -6.67 -9.17
C ARG A 101 6.30 -6.63 -8.21
N SER A 102 6.46 -5.96 -7.07
CA SER A 102 5.42 -5.85 -6.06
C SER A 102 4.16 -5.18 -6.60
N LEU A 103 4.28 -4.10 -7.38
CA LEU A 103 3.11 -3.47 -7.99
C LEU A 103 2.43 -4.35 -9.03
N ILE A 104 3.17 -5.09 -9.87
CA ILE A 104 2.56 -6.05 -10.84
C ILE A 104 1.74 -7.09 -10.09
N GLN A 105 2.27 -7.65 -9.01
CA GLN A 105 1.56 -8.66 -8.21
C GLN A 105 0.34 -8.05 -7.49
N SER A 106 0.43 -6.79 -7.07
CA SER A 106 -0.67 -6.08 -6.40
C SER A 106 -1.87 -5.80 -7.32
N LEU A 107 -1.70 -5.88 -8.65
CA LEU A 107 -2.81 -5.72 -9.61
C LEU A 107 -3.83 -6.86 -9.57
N THR A 108 -3.53 -8.00 -8.94
CA THR A 108 -4.49 -9.11 -8.73
C THR A 108 -5.01 -9.21 -7.31
N CYS A 109 -4.75 -8.20 -6.48
CA CYS A 109 -5.23 -8.22 -5.11
C CYS A 109 -6.77 -8.32 -5.10
N SER A 110 -7.32 -9.14 -4.21
CA SER A 110 -8.77 -9.24 -4.03
C SER A 110 -9.39 -7.90 -3.64
N LEU A 111 -8.67 -7.09 -2.85
CA LEU A 111 -9.12 -5.77 -2.42
C LEU A 111 -8.98 -4.74 -3.55
N PRO A 112 -10.09 -4.14 -4.04
CA PRO A 112 -10.05 -3.18 -5.15
C PRO A 112 -9.21 -1.92 -4.86
N SER A 113 -9.13 -1.49 -3.59
CA SER A 113 -8.33 -0.32 -3.20
C SER A 113 -6.83 -0.53 -3.43
N VAL A 114 -6.32 -1.76 -3.24
CA VAL A 114 -4.93 -2.13 -3.52
C VAL A 114 -4.67 -2.16 -5.01
N ARG A 115 -5.57 -2.77 -5.82
CA ARG A 115 -5.46 -2.76 -7.29
C ARG A 115 -5.40 -1.33 -7.83
N LYS A 116 -6.32 -0.47 -7.39
CA LYS A 116 -6.35 0.96 -7.75
C LYS A 116 -5.08 1.70 -7.34
N ALA A 117 -4.54 1.42 -6.14
CA ALA A 117 -3.29 2.01 -5.67
C ALA A 117 -2.08 1.57 -6.52
N ALA A 118 -2.01 0.28 -6.88
CA ALA A 118 -0.96 -0.26 -7.73
C ALA A 118 -1.01 0.31 -9.15
N ALA A 119 -2.20 0.39 -9.75
CA ALA A 119 -2.42 1.02 -11.05
C ALA A 119 -2.01 2.51 -11.04
N ARG A 120 -2.32 3.24 -9.96
CA ARG A 120 -1.83 4.62 -9.75
C ARG A 120 -0.30 4.66 -9.73
N GLY A 121 0.37 3.70 -9.11
CA GLY A 121 1.83 3.60 -9.13
C GLY A 121 2.42 3.51 -10.54
N PHE A 122 1.84 2.67 -11.40
CA PHE A 122 2.24 2.61 -12.81
C PHE A 122 1.97 3.90 -13.57
N ARG A 123 0.86 4.59 -13.28
CA ARG A 123 0.59 5.92 -13.85
C ARG A 123 1.65 6.95 -13.45
N VAL A 124 2.16 6.90 -12.22
CA VAL A 124 3.27 7.77 -11.80
C VAL A 124 4.54 7.38 -12.55
N MET A 125 4.88 6.09 -12.59
CA MET A 125 6.04 5.57 -13.32
C MET A 125 6.04 5.95 -14.81
N ALA A 126 4.89 5.92 -15.47
CA ALA A 126 4.77 6.25 -16.89
C ALA A 126 5.21 7.68 -17.24
N LYS A 127 5.22 8.60 -16.25
CA LYS A 127 5.70 9.98 -16.43
C LYS A 127 7.23 10.10 -16.45
N HIS A 128 7.96 9.01 -16.19
CA HIS A 128 9.41 9.01 -16.04
C HIS A 128 10.07 8.02 -17.01
N PRO A 129 10.88 8.48 -17.98
CA PRO A 129 11.41 7.63 -19.06
C PRO A 129 12.11 6.34 -18.59
N LYS A 130 12.90 6.41 -17.52
CA LYS A 130 13.64 5.24 -16.98
C LYS A 130 12.74 4.16 -16.36
N TRP A 131 11.49 4.50 -16.07
CA TRP A 131 10.48 3.57 -15.54
C TRP A 131 9.60 2.95 -16.62
N VAL A 132 9.60 3.48 -17.85
CA VAL A 132 8.79 2.98 -18.97
C VAL A 132 8.95 1.46 -19.20
N PRO A 133 10.15 0.85 -19.14
CA PRO A 133 10.27 -0.60 -19.30
C PRO A 133 9.50 -1.40 -18.24
N SER A 134 9.39 -0.88 -17.02
CA SER A 134 8.59 -1.50 -15.95
C SER A 134 7.09 -1.38 -16.23
N VAL A 135 6.65 -0.25 -16.79
CA VAL A 135 5.25 -0.02 -17.19
C VAL A 135 4.85 -0.94 -18.34
N VAL A 136 5.68 -1.03 -19.39
CA VAL A 136 5.44 -1.91 -20.54
C VAL A 136 5.28 -3.36 -20.11
N ARG A 137 6.11 -3.83 -19.18
CA ARG A 137 6.00 -5.19 -18.62
C ARG A 137 4.69 -5.43 -17.87
N ALA A 138 4.10 -4.39 -17.27
CA ALA A 138 2.86 -4.48 -16.53
C ALA A 138 1.60 -4.32 -17.41
N MET A 139 1.74 -3.89 -18.67
CA MET A 139 0.59 -3.52 -19.53
C MET A 139 -0.43 -4.62 -19.67
N HIS A 140 -0.01 -5.86 -19.94
CA HIS A 140 -0.93 -6.99 -20.05
C HIS A 140 -1.78 -7.14 -18.79
N LYS A 141 -1.15 -7.02 -17.61
CA LYS A 141 -1.84 -7.18 -16.33
C LYS A 141 -2.77 -6.02 -16.00
N LEU A 142 -2.38 -4.79 -16.35
CA LEU A 142 -3.23 -3.60 -16.24
C LEU A 142 -4.48 -3.73 -17.12
N THR A 143 -4.33 -4.22 -18.35
CA THR A 143 -5.46 -4.46 -19.25
C THR A 143 -6.40 -5.54 -18.71
N SER A 144 -5.87 -6.69 -18.24
CA SER A 144 -6.69 -7.74 -17.64
C SER A 144 -7.51 -7.21 -16.46
N MET A 145 -6.89 -6.45 -15.56
CA MET A 145 -7.56 -5.85 -14.39
C MET A 145 -8.73 -4.95 -14.82
N LEU A 146 -8.55 -4.13 -15.86
CA LEU A 146 -9.62 -3.24 -16.35
C LEU A 146 -10.79 -4.02 -16.96
N LEU A 147 -10.51 -5.11 -17.67
CA LEU A 147 -11.55 -5.96 -18.26
C LEU A 147 -12.34 -6.71 -17.19
N GLU A 148 -11.67 -7.21 -16.16
CA GLU A 148 -12.31 -7.86 -15.01
C GLU A 148 -13.22 -6.87 -14.25
N ASP A 149 -12.71 -5.66 -13.96
CA ASP A 149 -13.51 -4.64 -13.25
C ASP A 149 -14.74 -4.20 -14.09
N LEU A 150 -14.64 -4.11 -15.42
CA LEU A 150 -15.78 -3.79 -16.30
C LEU A 150 -16.83 -4.91 -16.34
N SER A 151 -16.41 -6.18 -16.26
CA SER A 151 -17.33 -7.33 -16.29
C SER A 151 -18.12 -7.53 -15.00
N LEU A 152 -17.75 -6.86 -13.90
CA LEU A 152 -18.48 -6.90 -12.63
C LEU A 152 -19.59 -5.83 -12.54
N ASP A 153 -19.61 -4.88 -13.48
CA ASP A 153 -20.60 -3.80 -13.55
C ASP A 153 -21.78 -4.14 -14.52
N GLU A 154 -21.76 -5.30 -15.19
CA GLU A 154 -22.85 -5.85 -16.04
C GLU A 154 -23.64 -6.96 -15.32
#